data_AF-A0A177HJ34-F1
#
_entry.id   AF-A0A177HJ34-F1
#
_cell.length_a   1.000
_cell.length_b   1.000
_cell.length_c   1.000
_cell.angle_alpha   90.00
_cell.angle_beta   90.00
_cell.angle_gamma   90.00
#
_symmetry.space_group_name_H-M   'P 1'
#
loop_
_entity.id
_entity.type
_entity.pdbx_description
1 polymer ?
#
loop_
_entity_poly.entity_id
_entity_poly.type
_entity_poly.pdbx_seq_one_letter_code
_entity_poly.pdbx_strand_id
1 'polypeptide(L)'
;MTHHPTHSAHPHGNDAGLTTTPVRGRAESPGAVPPAIATLHARLDAALSGDARAWLDQALAEAAGHQDEAPEGPLSLWEVRFAEAGRRCGPEYADAVRLLLLQAAGPGPATLSRIYAQGTAAERRAVLHALPHLVTGPAALPLVEDALRTNDTRLVAAAVGPYAAEHLDAHNWRHAVLKCLFTGVSVDTVAGLAERARADTELARMLADYANERTAAGRPVPEDLHRVLCLTGRPALSTTPSAPSTAPTGEES
;
A
#
# COMPACT_ATOMS: atom_id res chain seq x y z
N MET A 1 47.27 -55.98 35.44
CA MET A 1 48.21 -55.53 34.40
C MET A 1 47.40 -54.68 33.42
N THR A 2 47.41 -53.34 33.56
CA THR A 2 48.31 -52.38 32.85
C THR A 2 48.03 -52.38 31.34
N HIS A 3 47.76 -51.32 30.57
CA HIS A 3 47.84 -49.84 30.63
C HIS A 3 46.76 -49.31 29.65
N HIS A 4 45.99 -48.26 29.97
CA HIS A 4 46.14 -46.84 29.55
C HIS A 4 45.86 -46.48 28.06
N PRO A 5 45.34 -45.27 27.79
CA PRO A 5 44.46 -44.93 26.67
C PRO A 5 45.20 -44.31 25.48
N THR A 6 44.57 -44.33 24.30
CA THR A 6 44.96 -43.48 23.17
C THR A 6 43.94 -42.36 22.95
N HIS A 7 44.45 -41.16 23.14
CA HIS A 7 43.91 -39.86 22.79
C HIS A 7 43.74 -39.78 21.26
N SER A 8 42.64 -39.23 20.78
CA SER A 8 42.59 -38.63 19.45
C SER A 8 41.69 -37.41 19.45
N ALA A 9 42.31 -36.32 19.01
CA ALA A 9 41.87 -34.96 19.10
C ALA A 9 40.70 -34.66 18.17
N HIS A 10 39.84 -33.75 18.64
CA HIS A 10 38.95 -32.95 17.80
C HIS A 10 39.78 -32.09 16.84
N PRO A 11 39.28 -31.89 15.61
CA PRO A 11 39.42 -30.62 14.94
C PRO A 11 38.06 -29.91 14.87
N HIS A 12 38.03 -28.73 15.48
CA HIS A 12 37.08 -27.67 15.16
C HIS A 12 37.22 -27.31 13.67
N GLY A 13 36.12 -27.45 12.94
CA GLY A 13 35.94 -26.88 11.60
C GLY A 13 34.54 -26.29 11.53
N ASN A 14 34.39 -25.07 12.03
CA ASN A 14 33.21 -24.26 11.80
C ASN A 14 33.46 -23.36 10.58
N ASP A 15 32.38 -22.90 9.96
CA ASP A 15 32.33 -21.86 8.93
C ASP A 15 32.33 -22.34 7.46
N ALA A 16 31.25 -23.02 7.07
CA ALA A 16 30.80 -23.03 5.68
C ALA A 16 29.91 -21.80 5.46
N GLY A 17 30.49 -20.76 4.87
CA GLY A 17 29.81 -19.52 4.53
C GLY A 17 28.61 -19.76 3.61
N LEU A 18 27.43 -19.50 4.13
CA LEU A 18 26.23 -19.25 3.34
C LEU A 18 26.41 -17.90 2.63
N THR A 19 26.92 -17.92 1.40
CA THR A 19 26.83 -16.78 0.49
C THR A 19 25.36 -16.58 0.09
N THR A 20 24.62 -15.87 0.93
CA THR A 20 23.32 -15.29 0.57
C THR A 20 23.58 -14.18 -0.43
N THR A 21 23.32 -14.47 -1.70
CA THR A 21 23.26 -13.44 -2.75
C THR A 21 22.01 -12.60 -2.49
N PRO A 22 22.09 -11.27 -2.27
CA PRO A 22 20.90 -10.47 -2.15
C PRO A 22 20.26 -10.34 -3.54
N VAL A 23 19.10 -10.99 -3.71
CA VAL A 23 18.15 -10.62 -4.77
C VAL A 23 17.80 -9.14 -4.54
N ARG A 24 18.31 -8.26 -5.40
CA ARG A 24 17.77 -6.90 -5.53
C ARG A 24 16.36 -7.03 -6.10
N GLY A 25 15.39 -7.23 -5.22
CA GLY A 25 14.01 -6.85 -5.50
C GLY A 25 14.02 -5.36 -5.77
N ARG A 26 13.71 -4.97 -7.01
CA ARG A 26 13.45 -3.58 -7.33
C ARG A 26 12.26 -3.16 -6.47
N ALA A 27 12.51 -2.37 -5.43
CA ALA A 27 11.44 -1.73 -4.68
C ALA A 27 10.61 -0.92 -5.68
N GLU A 28 9.39 -1.36 -5.93
CA GLU A 28 8.39 -0.54 -6.63
C GLU A 28 8.30 0.78 -5.88
N SER A 29 8.48 1.89 -6.60
CA SER A 29 8.37 3.23 -6.01
C SER A 29 6.96 3.40 -5.40
N PRO A 30 6.85 3.53 -4.07
CA PRO A 30 5.55 3.69 -3.43
C PRO A 30 5.09 5.13 -3.65
N GLY A 31 4.07 5.32 -4.49
CA GLY A 31 3.54 6.65 -4.79
C GLY A 31 3.19 6.92 -6.26
N ALA A 32 3.45 5.99 -7.18
CA ALA A 32 3.03 6.19 -8.56
C ALA A 32 1.50 6.15 -8.67
N VAL A 33 0.90 7.26 -9.11
CA VAL A 33 -0.48 7.27 -9.62
C VAL A 33 -0.61 6.09 -10.60
N PRO A 34 -1.63 5.23 -10.47
CA PRO A 34 -1.77 4.10 -11.38
C PRO A 34 -1.74 4.63 -12.82
N PRO A 35 -0.82 4.14 -13.67
CA PRO A 35 -0.69 4.64 -15.03
C PRO A 35 -2.01 4.41 -15.76
N ALA A 36 -2.36 5.32 -16.68
CA ALA A 36 -3.58 5.21 -17.47
C ALA A 36 -3.67 3.79 -18.06
N ILE A 37 -4.87 3.19 -18.02
CA ILE A 37 -5.10 1.77 -18.37
C ILE A 37 -4.48 1.40 -19.74
N ALA A 38 -4.55 2.29 -20.73
CA ALA A 38 -3.93 2.08 -22.04
C ALA A 38 -2.39 1.91 -21.97
N THR A 39 -1.73 2.63 -21.06
CA THR A 39 -0.27 2.49 -20.83
C THR A 39 0.07 1.17 -20.13
N LEU A 40 -0.84 0.62 -19.31
CA LEU A 40 -0.64 -0.69 -18.68
C LEU A 40 -0.64 -1.80 -19.72
N HIS A 41 -1.60 -1.78 -20.67
CA HIS A 41 -1.70 -2.78 -21.71
C HIS A 41 -0.41 -2.85 -22.55
N ALA A 42 0.05 -1.71 -23.07
CA ALA A 42 1.29 -1.64 -23.86
C ALA A 42 2.55 -2.09 -23.09
N ARG A 43 2.60 -1.82 -21.77
CA ARG A 43 3.71 -2.28 -20.93
C ARG A 43 3.71 -3.79 -20.74
N LEU A 44 2.54 -4.40 -20.55
CA LEU A 44 2.42 -5.85 -20.43
C LEU A 44 2.73 -6.53 -21.77
N ASP A 45 2.29 -5.96 -22.89
CA ASP A 45 2.66 -6.43 -24.23
C ASP A 45 4.17 -6.43 -24.43
N ALA A 46 4.89 -5.42 -23.97
CA ALA A 46 6.33 -5.38 -24.10
C ALA A 46 7.06 -6.36 -23.16
N ALA A 47 6.49 -6.65 -21.99
CA ALA A 47 7.19 -7.33 -20.90
C ALA A 47 6.89 -8.84 -20.78
N LEU A 48 5.69 -9.28 -21.13
CA LEU A 48 5.28 -10.67 -21.00
C LEU A 48 5.87 -11.56 -22.10
N SER A 49 6.16 -12.81 -21.76
CA SER A 49 6.51 -13.84 -22.74
C SER A 49 5.33 -14.13 -23.69
N GLY A 50 5.58 -14.81 -24.81
CA GLY A 50 4.55 -15.17 -25.79
C GLY A 50 3.40 -15.96 -25.16
N ASP A 51 3.70 -16.97 -24.35
CA ASP A 51 2.68 -17.80 -23.69
C ASP A 51 1.87 -17.01 -22.66
N ALA A 52 2.52 -16.17 -21.86
CA ALA A 52 1.84 -15.33 -20.86
C ALA A 52 0.95 -14.28 -21.52
N ARG A 53 1.39 -13.71 -22.67
CA ARG A 53 0.60 -12.76 -23.45
C ARG A 53 -0.62 -13.43 -24.10
N ALA A 54 -0.42 -14.58 -24.75
CA ALA A 54 -1.53 -15.34 -25.32
C ALA A 54 -2.57 -15.75 -24.26
N TRP A 55 -2.10 -16.10 -23.05
CA TRP A 55 -2.99 -16.35 -21.92
C TRP A 55 -3.74 -15.08 -21.48
N LEU A 56 -3.05 -13.93 -21.41
CA LEU A 56 -3.68 -12.65 -21.06
C LEU A 56 -4.76 -12.26 -22.08
N ASP A 57 -4.47 -12.35 -23.37
CA ASP A 57 -5.42 -12.03 -24.44
C ASP A 57 -6.69 -12.87 -24.33
N GLN A 58 -6.53 -14.18 -24.13
CA GLN A 58 -7.65 -15.09 -23.91
C GLN A 58 -8.43 -14.74 -22.63
N ALA A 59 -7.75 -14.44 -21.53
CA ALA A 59 -8.38 -14.08 -20.27
C ALA A 59 -9.16 -12.76 -20.37
N LEU A 60 -8.65 -11.78 -21.13
CA LEU A 60 -9.34 -10.52 -21.39
C LEU A 60 -10.58 -10.72 -22.27
N ALA A 61 -10.52 -11.60 -23.27
CA ALA A 61 -11.69 -11.94 -24.08
C ALA A 61 -12.79 -12.63 -23.25
N GLU A 62 -12.40 -13.55 -22.36
CA GLU A 62 -13.31 -14.22 -21.42
C GLU A 62 -13.93 -13.22 -20.43
N ALA A 63 -13.14 -12.27 -19.93
CA ALA A 63 -13.62 -11.19 -19.07
C ALA A 63 -14.61 -10.27 -19.80
N ALA A 64 -14.30 -9.85 -21.03
CA ALA A 64 -15.18 -8.98 -21.82
C ALA A 64 -16.51 -9.64 -22.20
N GLY A 65 -16.57 -10.97 -22.24
CA GLY A 65 -17.81 -11.73 -22.43
C GLY A 65 -18.68 -11.87 -21.17
N HIS A 66 -18.24 -11.36 -20.02
CA HIS A 66 -18.98 -11.43 -18.77
C HIS A 66 -20.27 -10.61 -18.83
N GLN A 67 -21.32 -11.14 -18.22
CA GLN A 67 -22.53 -10.41 -17.87
C GLN A 67 -22.59 -10.34 -16.35
N ASP A 68 -22.72 -9.12 -15.79
CA ASP A 68 -22.72 -8.85 -14.34
C ASP A 68 -24.04 -9.29 -13.69
N GLU A 69 -24.29 -10.60 -13.75
CA GLU A 69 -25.38 -11.28 -13.07
C GLU A 69 -24.84 -11.93 -11.81
N ALA A 70 -25.65 -11.92 -10.74
CA ALA A 70 -25.28 -12.58 -9.50
C ALA A 70 -25.04 -14.08 -9.78
N PRO A 71 -23.84 -14.63 -9.49
CA PRO A 71 -23.58 -16.02 -9.81
C PRO A 71 -24.44 -16.92 -8.94
N GLU A 72 -25.45 -17.56 -9.53
CA GLU A 72 -26.15 -18.70 -8.94
C GLU A 72 -25.30 -19.97 -9.13
N GLY A 73 -24.06 -19.98 -8.63
CA GLY A 73 -23.16 -21.10 -8.87
C GLY A 73 -21.68 -20.88 -8.54
N PRO A 74 -20.79 -21.74 -9.08
CA PRO A 74 -19.33 -21.58 -8.97
C PRO A 74 -18.83 -20.24 -9.51
N LEU A 75 -17.59 -19.87 -9.17
CA LEU A 75 -16.93 -18.68 -9.71
C LEU A 75 -17.02 -18.66 -11.24
N SER A 76 -17.30 -17.48 -11.80
CA SER A 76 -17.28 -17.28 -13.25
C SER A 76 -15.86 -17.48 -13.80
N LEU A 77 -15.75 -17.83 -15.08
CA LEU A 77 -14.45 -18.16 -15.69
C LEU A 77 -13.44 -17.01 -15.55
N TRP A 78 -13.86 -15.76 -15.75
CA TRP A 78 -12.97 -14.61 -15.62
C TRP A 78 -12.47 -14.38 -14.19
N GLU A 79 -13.27 -14.72 -13.17
CA GLU A 79 -12.84 -14.65 -11.76
C GLU A 79 -11.75 -15.67 -11.47
N VAL A 80 -11.82 -16.85 -12.10
CA VAL A 80 -10.71 -17.83 -12.06
C VAL A 80 -9.46 -17.23 -12.70
N ARG A 81 -9.58 -16.53 -13.84
CA ARG A 81 -8.44 -15.85 -14.47
C ARG A 81 -7.84 -14.76 -13.60
N PHE A 82 -8.70 -13.98 -12.93
CA PHE A 82 -8.30 -12.96 -11.97
C PHE A 82 -7.46 -13.55 -10.82
N ALA A 83 -7.85 -14.71 -10.30
CA ALA A 83 -7.07 -15.43 -9.28
C ALA A 83 -5.78 -16.06 -9.83
N GLU A 84 -5.77 -16.47 -11.11
CA GLU A 84 -4.62 -17.07 -11.79
C GLU A 84 -3.52 -16.07 -12.22
N ALA A 85 -3.82 -14.77 -12.29
CA ALA A 85 -2.95 -13.73 -12.85
C ALA A 85 -1.48 -13.84 -12.41
N GLY A 86 -1.23 -13.94 -11.10
CA GLY A 86 0.15 -14.04 -10.59
C GLY A 86 0.86 -15.36 -10.94
N ARG A 87 0.13 -16.47 -11.07
CA ARG A 87 0.71 -17.76 -11.49
C ARG A 87 1.06 -17.78 -12.98
N ARG A 88 0.29 -17.05 -13.80
CA ARG A 88 0.37 -17.09 -15.26
C ARG A 88 1.29 -16.03 -15.83
N CYS A 89 1.26 -14.84 -15.23
CA CYS A 89 2.04 -13.70 -15.70
C CYS A 89 3.23 -13.39 -14.81
N GLY A 90 3.31 -13.93 -13.60
CA GLY A 90 4.35 -13.59 -12.61
C GLY A 90 3.86 -12.56 -11.58
N PRO A 91 4.39 -12.59 -10.35
CA PRO A 91 3.96 -11.71 -9.26
C PRO A 91 4.13 -10.22 -9.56
N GLU A 92 5.13 -9.85 -10.35
CA GLU A 92 5.45 -8.47 -10.73
C GLU A 92 4.45 -7.85 -11.71
N TYR A 93 3.70 -8.67 -12.45
CA TYR A 93 2.69 -8.22 -13.41
C TYR A 93 1.26 -8.47 -12.94
N ALA A 94 1.09 -9.20 -11.83
CA ALA A 94 -0.19 -9.71 -11.37
C ALA A 94 -1.23 -8.61 -11.13
N ASP A 95 -0.84 -7.48 -10.53
CA ASP A 95 -1.75 -6.37 -10.24
C ASP A 95 -2.23 -5.67 -11.51
N ALA A 96 -1.30 -5.42 -12.45
CA ALA A 96 -1.63 -4.81 -13.73
C ALA A 96 -2.58 -5.70 -14.55
N VAL A 97 -2.32 -7.00 -14.59
CA VAL A 97 -3.18 -7.99 -15.25
C VAL A 97 -4.57 -8.03 -14.61
N ARG A 98 -4.64 -8.09 -13.27
CA ARG A 98 -5.92 -8.07 -12.55
C ARG A 98 -6.72 -6.80 -12.81
N LEU A 99 -6.05 -5.64 -12.87
CA LEU A 99 -6.70 -4.38 -13.18
C LEU A 99 -7.27 -4.37 -14.60
N LEU A 100 -6.55 -4.92 -15.59
CA LEU A 100 -7.08 -5.09 -16.95
C LEU A 100 -8.26 -6.07 -17.01
N LEU A 101 -8.21 -7.18 -16.26
CA LEU A 101 -9.32 -8.14 -16.19
C LEU A 101 -10.57 -7.52 -15.56
N LEU A 102 -10.43 -6.78 -14.46
CA LEU A 102 -11.53 -6.03 -13.84
C LEU A 102 -12.10 -5.00 -14.81
N GLN A 103 -11.25 -4.28 -15.54
CA GLN A 103 -11.72 -3.31 -16.54
C GLN A 103 -12.47 -3.97 -17.70
N ALA A 104 -11.98 -5.12 -18.18
CA ALA A 104 -12.62 -5.85 -19.27
C ALA A 104 -13.96 -6.46 -18.83
N ALA A 105 -14.05 -7.00 -17.61
CA ALA A 105 -15.27 -7.58 -17.08
C ALA A 105 -16.32 -6.54 -16.68
N GLY A 106 -15.90 -5.34 -16.28
CA GLY A 106 -16.81 -4.28 -15.83
C GLY A 106 -17.75 -4.67 -14.67
N PRO A 107 -17.29 -5.40 -13.63
CA PRO A 107 -18.16 -5.90 -12.58
C PRO A 107 -18.70 -4.75 -11.71
N GLY A 108 -19.97 -4.85 -11.31
CA GLY A 108 -20.62 -3.90 -10.43
C GLY A 108 -20.18 -4.03 -8.96
N PRO A 109 -20.64 -3.11 -8.09
CA PRO A 109 -20.21 -3.04 -6.68
C PRO A 109 -20.46 -4.32 -5.88
N ALA A 110 -21.54 -5.07 -6.16
CA ALA A 110 -21.84 -6.32 -5.48
C ALA A 110 -20.80 -7.40 -5.79
N THR A 111 -20.47 -7.58 -7.08
CA THR A 111 -19.43 -8.50 -7.55
C THR A 111 -18.05 -8.11 -7.02
N LEU A 112 -17.70 -6.83 -7.08
CA LEU A 112 -16.45 -6.31 -6.49
C LEU A 112 -16.36 -6.56 -4.98
N SER A 113 -17.46 -6.37 -4.25
CA SER A 113 -17.50 -6.62 -2.80
C SER A 113 -17.27 -8.09 -2.47
N ARG A 114 -17.86 -9.00 -3.26
CA ARG A 114 -17.67 -10.45 -3.10
C ARG A 114 -16.23 -10.86 -3.38
N ILE A 115 -15.64 -10.40 -4.48
CA ILE A 115 -14.24 -10.68 -4.84
C ILE A 115 -13.31 -10.16 -3.74
N TYR A 116 -13.55 -8.94 -3.26
CA TYR A 116 -12.76 -8.35 -2.18
C TYR A 116 -12.86 -9.15 -0.88
N ALA A 117 -14.07 -9.56 -0.48
CA ALA A 117 -14.29 -10.29 0.78
C ALA A 117 -13.62 -11.67 0.80
N GLN A 118 -13.52 -12.33 -0.35
CA GLN A 118 -12.96 -13.68 -0.50
C GLN A 118 -11.48 -13.66 -0.94
N GLY A 119 -10.99 -12.51 -1.39
CA GLY A 119 -9.69 -12.37 -2.03
C GLY A 119 -8.52 -12.27 -1.05
N THR A 120 -7.35 -12.66 -1.55
CA THR A 120 -6.05 -12.38 -0.94
C THR A 120 -5.77 -10.88 -0.87
N ALA A 121 -4.76 -10.47 -0.09
CA ALA A 121 -4.37 -9.06 -0.01
C ALA A 121 -3.98 -8.44 -1.38
N ALA A 122 -3.42 -9.23 -2.29
CA ALA A 122 -3.11 -8.77 -3.65
C ALA A 122 -4.37 -8.56 -4.49
N GLU A 123 -5.34 -9.46 -4.38
CA GLU A 123 -6.63 -9.36 -5.08
C GLU A 123 -7.48 -8.20 -4.57
N ARG A 124 -7.54 -8.04 -3.24
CA ARG A 124 -8.17 -6.88 -2.59
C ARG A 124 -7.55 -5.56 -3.04
N ARG A 125 -6.21 -5.50 -3.14
CA ARG A 125 -5.49 -4.34 -3.64
C ARG A 125 -5.87 -4.01 -5.10
N ALA A 126 -5.94 -5.01 -5.97
CA ALA A 126 -6.37 -4.81 -7.36
C ALA A 126 -7.81 -4.27 -7.46
N VAL A 127 -8.72 -4.78 -6.62
CA VAL A 127 -10.10 -4.25 -6.53
C VAL A 127 -10.10 -2.77 -6.14
N LEU A 128 -9.35 -2.38 -5.09
CA LEU A 128 -9.26 -0.98 -4.65
C LEU A 128 -8.74 -0.05 -5.75
N HIS A 129 -7.73 -0.48 -6.51
CA HIS A 129 -7.21 0.30 -7.64
C HIS A 129 -8.19 0.41 -8.82
N ALA A 130 -9.13 -0.53 -8.98
CA ALA A 130 -10.11 -0.52 -10.06
C ALA A 130 -11.33 0.37 -9.75
N LEU A 131 -11.63 0.64 -8.47
CA LEU A 131 -12.81 1.41 -8.05
C LEU A 131 -13.03 2.74 -8.81
N PRO A 132 -12.03 3.64 -8.98
CA PRO A 132 -12.26 4.91 -9.68
C PRO A 132 -12.58 4.75 -11.17
N HIS A 133 -12.40 3.56 -11.74
CA HIS A 133 -12.70 3.27 -13.15
C HIS A 133 -14.03 2.54 -13.34
N LEU A 134 -14.51 1.85 -12.30
CA LEU A 134 -15.68 0.97 -12.38
C LEU A 134 -16.90 1.48 -11.61
N VAL A 135 -16.71 2.36 -10.63
CA VAL A 135 -17.77 2.77 -9.71
C VAL A 135 -17.82 4.29 -9.60
N THR A 136 -18.92 4.90 -10.04
CA THR A 136 -19.13 6.37 -10.01
C THR A 136 -19.77 6.87 -8.70
N GLY A 137 -20.37 6.00 -7.90
CA GLY A 137 -21.07 6.36 -6.66
C GLY A 137 -20.44 5.73 -5.41
N PRO A 138 -20.91 6.05 -4.19
CA PRO A 138 -20.30 5.60 -2.93
C PRO A 138 -20.57 4.11 -2.61
N ALA A 139 -21.14 3.34 -3.53
CA ALA A 139 -21.57 1.96 -3.28
C ALA A 139 -20.42 1.01 -2.91
N ALA A 140 -19.17 1.32 -3.27
CA ALA A 140 -17.98 0.55 -2.90
C ALA A 140 -17.18 1.18 -1.75
N LEU A 141 -17.68 2.25 -1.12
CA LEU A 141 -17.04 2.90 0.03
C LEU A 141 -16.73 1.93 1.19
N PRO A 142 -17.60 0.94 1.53
CA PRO A 142 -17.28 -0.02 2.59
C PRO A 142 -15.98 -0.79 2.37
N LEU A 143 -15.54 -0.99 1.11
CA LEU A 143 -14.28 -1.67 0.79
C LEU A 143 -13.06 -0.81 1.13
N VAL A 144 -13.13 0.51 0.86
CA VAL A 144 -12.10 1.48 1.25
C VAL A 144 -12.01 1.55 2.77
N GLU A 145 -13.14 1.70 3.45
CA GLU A 145 -13.15 1.78 4.91
C GLU A 145 -12.59 0.51 5.56
N ASP A 146 -12.91 -0.66 5.00
CA ASP A 146 -12.34 -1.92 5.46
C ASP A 146 -10.83 -1.98 5.28
N ALA A 147 -10.32 -1.61 4.10
CA ALA A 147 -8.88 -1.56 3.85
C ALA A 147 -8.15 -0.63 4.85
N LEU A 148 -8.76 0.51 5.19
CA LEU A 148 -8.23 1.48 6.16
C LEU A 148 -8.24 0.97 7.62
N ARG A 149 -9.10 0.00 7.96
CA ARG A 149 -9.09 -0.67 9.28
C ARG A 149 -7.95 -1.69 9.41
N THR A 150 -7.36 -2.14 8.30
CA THR A 150 -6.22 -3.08 8.32
C THR A 150 -4.89 -2.38 8.66
N ASN A 151 -3.83 -3.15 8.91
CA ASN A 151 -2.45 -2.65 9.00
C ASN A 151 -1.59 -3.07 7.79
N ASP A 152 -2.16 -3.67 6.74
CA ASP A 152 -1.42 -3.96 5.51
C ASP A 152 -1.18 -2.65 4.76
N THR A 153 0.06 -2.17 4.76
CA THR A 153 0.46 -0.89 4.16
C THR A 153 0.13 -0.82 2.67
N ARG A 154 0.10 -1.95 1.96
CA ARG A 154 -0.23 -2.01 0.53
C ARG A 154 -1.73 -1.82 0.31
N LEU A 155 -2.57 -2.34 1.20
CA LEU A 155 -4.01 -2.10 1.17
C LEU A 155 -4.33 -0.66 1.57
N VAL A 156 -3.69 -0.13 2.62
CA VAL A 156 -3.86 1.27 3.03
C VAL A 156 -3.47 2.22 1.90
N ALA A 157 -2.33 1.99 1.24
CA ALA A 157 -1.88 2.80 0.11
C ALA A 157 -2.88 2.80 -1.07
N ALA A 158 -3.45 1.64 -1.39
CA ALA A 158 -4.47 1.53 -2.45
C ALA A 158 -5.80 2.18 -2.04
N ALA A 159 -6.16 2.10 -0.75
CA ALA A 159 -7.41 2.63 -0.22
C ALA A 159 -7.46 4.16 -0.22
N VAL A 160 -6.32 4.86 -0.12
CA VAL A 160 -6.27 6.33 -0.11
C VAL A 160 -6.20 6.97 -1.52
N GLY A 161 -6.53 6.19 -2.56
CA GLY A 161 -6.54 6.64 -3.95
C GLY A 161 -7.74 7.51 -4.35
N PRO A 162 -7.93 7.77 -5.67
CA PRO A 162 -8.92 8.73 -6.17
C PRO A 162 -10.37 8.49 -5.71
N TYR A 163 -10.80 7.23 -5.66
CA TYR A 163 -12.15 6.88 -5.21
C TYR A 163 -12.41 7.31 -3.76
N ALA A 164 -11.41 7.21 -2.88
CA ALA A 164 -11.50 7.67 -1.50
C ALA A 164 -11.46 9.20 -1.39
N ALA A 165 -10.67 9.86 -2.25
CA ALA A 165 -10.65 11.32 -2.31
C ALA A 165 -12.01 11.92 -2.71
N GLU A 166 -12.78 11.20 -3.53
CA GLU A 166 -14.12 11.59 -3.95
C GLU A 166 -15.19 11.25 -2.91
N HIS A 167 -15.16 10.05 -2.32
CA HIS A 167 -16.29 9.54 -1.53
C HIS A 167 -16.09 9.53 -0.01
N LEU A 168 -14.87 9.66 0.52
CA LEU A 168 -14.70 9.78 1.98
C LEU A 168 -15.18 11.14 2.46
N ASP A 169 -16.01 11.13 3.50
CA ASP A 169 -16.31 12.32 4.28
C ASP A 169 -15.04 12.91 4.92
N ALA A 170 -15.15 14.14 5.41
CA ALA A 170 -14.01 14.86 5.96
C ALA A 170 -13.40 14.16 7.19
N HIS A 171 -14.22 13.55 8.06
CA HIS A 171 -13.73 12.90 9.27
C HIS A 171 -12.92 11.65 8.94
N ASN A 172 -13.51 10.75 8.13
CA ASN A 172 -12.87 9.52 7.72
C ASN A 172 -11.63 9.77 6.84
N TRP A 173 -11.64 10.81 6.01
CA TRP A 173 -10.46 11.21 5.24
C TRP A 173 -9.29 11.67 6.13
N ARG A 174 -9.54 12.49 7.17
CA ARG A 174 -8.48 12.88 8.12
C ARG A 174 -7.90 11.67 8.85
N HIS A 175 -8.75 10.74 9.26
CA HIS A 175 -8.32 9.50 9.89
C HIS A 175 -7.50 8.62 8.93
N ALA A 176 -7.83 8.60 7.63
CA ALA A 176 -7.02 7.93 6.63
C ALA A 176 -5.61 8.54 6.50
N VAL A 177 -5.50 9.87 6.53
CA VAL A 177 -4.20 10.57 6.53
C VAL A 177 -3.38 10.22 7.77
N LEU A 178 -3.99 10.27 8.97
CA LEU A 178 -3.31 9.84 10.20
C LEU A 178 -2.90 8.36 10.15
N LYS A 179 -3.75 7.50 9.59
CA LYS A 179 -3.45 6.08 9.41
C LYS A 179 -2.20 5.90 8.55
N CYS A 180 -2.07 6.63 7.44
CA CYS A 180 -0.87 6.61 6.60
C CYS A 180 0.39 6.97 7.40
N LEU A 181 0.35 8.09 8.14
CA LEU A 181 1.47 8.52 8.99
C LEU A 181 1.83 7.49 10.07
N PHE A 182 0.81 6.86 10.66
CA PHE A 182 0.99 5.84 11.70
C PHE A 182 1.59 4.54 11.15
N THR A 183 1.16 4.09 9.97
CA THR A 183 1.63 2.83 9.35
C THR A 183 2.85 3.01 8.44
N GLY A 184 3.32 4.24 8.23
CA GLY A 184 4.45 4.55 7.35
C GLY A 184 4.12 4.47 5.85
N VAL A 185 2.84 4.60 5.48
CA VAL A 185 2.45 4.78 4.08
C VAL A 185 2.72 6.23 3.69
N SER A 186 3.46 6.44 2.60
CA SER A 186 3.77 7.78 2.10
C SER A 186 2.49 8.58 1.85
N VAL A 187 2.45 9.82 2.31
CA VAL A 187 1.30 10.70 2.10
C VAL A 187 1.12 11.10 0.64
N ASP A 188 2.13 10.88 -0.21
CA ASP A 188 2.04 11.08 -1.66
C ASP A 188 1.04 10.12 -2.33
N THR A 189 0.69 9.00 -1.70
CA THR A 189 -0.36 8.11 -2.21
C THR A 189 -1.77 8.66 -1.99
N VAL A 190 -1.94 9.64 -1.08
CA VAL A 190 -3.26 10.19 -0.74
C VAL A 190 -3.71 11.10 -1.88
N ALA A 191 -4.65 10.61 -2.68
CA ALA A 191 -5.18 11.38 -3.80
C ALA A 191 -5.87 12.66 -3.31
N GLY A 192 -5.61 13.78 -4.00
CA GLY A 192 -6.20 15.07 -3.65
C GLY A 192 -5.71 15.68 -2.33
N LEU A 193 -4.60 15.18 -1.75
CA LEU A 193 -4.11 15.61 -0.44
C LEU A 193 -4.00 17.14 -0.30
N ALA A 194 -3.31 17.80 -1.22
CA ALA A 194 -3.08 19.25 -1.15
C ALA A 194 -4.38 20.06 -1.22
N GLU A 195 -5.34 19.62 -2.04
CA GLU A 195 -6.62 20.29 -2.19
C GLU A 195 -7.48 20.10 -0.94
N ARG A 196 -7.60 18.87 -0.46
CA ARG A 196 -8.44 18.54 0.70
C ARG A 196 -7.86 19.02 2.04
N ALA A 197 -6.54 19.08 2.17
CA ALA A 197 -5.89 19.57 3.38
C ALA A 197 -5.97 21.09 3.51
N ARG A 198 -6.19 21.82 2.42
CA ARG A 198 -6.12 23.29 2.41
C ARG A 198 -7.08 23.89 3.42
N ALA A 199 -6.55 24.68 4.36
CA ALA A 199 -7.29 25.32 5.44
C ALA A 199 -8.05 24.36 6.38
N ASP A 200 -7.70 23.07 6.40
CA ASP A 200 -8.30 22.10 7.32
C ASP A 200 -7.68 22.24 8.73
N THR A 201 -8.34 23.04 9.57
CA THR A 201 -7.90 23.35 10.94
C THR A 201 -7.97 22.14 11.87
N GLU A 202 -8.91 21.23 11.64
CA GLU A 202 -9.08 20.03 12.45
C GLU A 202 -7.97 19.02 12.15
N LEU A 203 -7.65 18.82 10.86
CA LEU A 203 -6.48 18.04 10.48
C LEU A 203 -5.21 18.62 11.10
N ALA A 204 -5.02 19.93 11.06
CA ALA A 204 -3.85 20.58 11.64
C ALA A 204 -3.73 20.36 13.15
N ARG A 205 -4.87 20.42 13.88
CA ARG A 205 -4.93 20.11 15.31
C ARG A 205 -4.55 18.65 15.58
N MET A 206 -5.16 17.72 14.85
CA MET A 206 -4.91 16.29 15.00
C MET A 206 -3.43 15.92 14.72
N LEU A 207 -2.81 16.54 13.71
CA LEU A 207 -1.38 16.35 13.41
C LEU A 207 -0.48 16.89 14.52
N ALA A 208 -0.81 18.05 15.10
CA ALA A 208 -0.07 18.60 16.23
C ALA A 208 -0.17 17.69 17.47
N ASP A 209 -1.36 17.17 17.76
CA ASP A 209 -1.58 16.24 18.87
C ASP A 209 -0.78 14.94 18.65
N TYR A 210 -0.79 14.38 17.43
CA TYR A 210 0.00 13.21 17.09
C TYR A 210 1.51 13.46 17.24
N ALA A 211 2.02 14.61 16.78
CA ALA A 211 3.43 14.97 16.95
C ALA A 211 3.82 15.10 18.42
N ASN A 212 2.96 15.72 19.25
CA ASN A 212 3.17 15.84 20.69
C ASN A 212 3.19 14.47 21.38
N GLU A 213 2.24 13.58 21.04
CA GLU A 213 2.18 12.22 21.60
C GLU A 213 3.43 11.40 21.23
N ARG A 214 3.90 11.49 19.98
CA ARG A 214 5.15 10.84 19.54
C ARG A 214 6.35 11.34 20.31
N THR A 215 6.49 12.67 20.44
CA THR A 215 7.60 13.32 21.14
C THR A 215 7.61 12.97 22.63
N ALA A 216 6.45 13.03 23.29
CA ALA A 216 6.31 12.65 24.70
C ALA A 216 6.67 11.17 24.95
N ALA A 217 6.44 10.31 23.96
CA ALA A 217 6.83 8.91 24.00
C ALA A 217 8.30 8.65 23.59
N GLY A 218 9.10 9.70 23.34
CA GLY A 218 10.49 9.57 22.87
C GLY A 218 10.63 8.98 21.47
N ARG A 219 9.56 9.02 20.66
CA ARG A 219 9.55 8.46 19.30
C ARG A 219 9.68 9.58 18.27
N PRO A 220 10.39 9.36 17.14
CA PRO A 220 10.51 10.37 16.10
C PRO A 220 9.16 10.71 15.47
N VAL A 221 8.99 11.98 15.11
CA VAL A 221 7.86 12.48 14.33
C VAL A 221 8.15 12.23 12.83
N PRO A 222 7.23 11.63 12.07
CA PRO A 222 7.43 11.40 10.63
C PRO A 222 7.60 12.71 9.85
N GLU A 223 8.53 12.77 8.89
CA GLU A 223 8.75 13.96 8.04
C GLU A 223 7.49 14.36 7.26
N ASP A 224 6.76 13.37 6.72
CA ASP A 224 5.51 13.56 6.01
C ASP A 224 4.45 14.29 6.85
N LEU A 225 4.50 14.22 8.18
CA LEU A 225 3.59 14.98 9.03
C LEU A 225 3.77 16.49 8.84
N HIS A 226 5.02 16.95 8.82
CA HIS A 226 5.32 18.38 8.65
C HIS A 226 4.89 18.86 7.27
N ARG A 227 5.07 18.03 6.24
CA ARG A 227 4.57 18.30 4.90
C ARG A 227 3.05 18.49 4.88
N VAL A 228 2.29 17.59 5.50
CA VAL A 228 0.82 17.69 5.56
C VAL A 228 0.40 18.92 6.39
N LEU A 229 1.08 19.20 7.51
CA LEU A 229 0.78 20.37 8.33
C LEU A 229 0.93 21.67 7.53
N CYS A 230 1.99 21.82 6.72
CA CYS A 230 2.14 22.96 5.83
C CYS A 230 0.98 23.13 4.83
N LEU A 231 0.44 22.03 4.31
CA LEU A 231 -0.71 22.07 3.38
C LEU A 231 -1.99 22.62 4.05
N THR A 232 -2.12 22.49 5.37
CA THR A 232 -3.25 23.08 6.11
C THR A 232 -3.21 24.59 6.24
N GLY A 233 -2.12 25.24 5.80
CA GLY A 233 -1.93 26.69 5.95
C GLY A 233 -1.42 27.11 7.34
N ARG A 234 -1.16 26.16 8.25
CA ARG A 234 -0.38 26.41 9.46
C ARG A 234 1.12 26.26 9.15
N PRO A 235 1.97 27.23 9.51
CA PRO A 235 3.41 27.05 9.39
C PRO A 235 3.83 25.83 10.22
N ALA A 236 4.72 25.01 9.66
CA ALA A 236 5.34 23.91 10.41
C ALA A 236 5.90 24.49 11.72
N LEU A 237 5.58 23.83 12.84
CA LEU A 237 6.10 24.22 14.16
C LEU A 237 7.63 24.27 14.06
N SER A 238 8.20 25.47 14.16
CA SER A 238 9.64 25.63 14.23
C SER A 238 10.14 24.82 15.42
N THR A 239 10.86 23.73 15.14
CA THR A 239 11.71 23.04 16.11
C THR A 239 12.87 23.97 16.40
N THR A 240 12.61 24.99 17.21
CA THR A 240 13.66 25.83 17.79
C THR A 240 14.41 24.92 18.78
N PRO A 241 15.71 24.61 18.56
CA PRO A 241 16.47 23.92 19.58
C PRO A 241 16.55 24.86 20.78
N SER A 242 16.02 24.41 21.92
CA SER A 242 16.12 25.12 23.19
C SER A 242 17.61 25.33 23.48
N ALA A 243 18.07 26.57 23.39
CA ALA A 243 19.44 26.93 23.73
C ALA A 243 19.70 26.56 25.21
N PRO A 244 20.92 26.07 25.54
CA PRO A 244 21.26 25.78 26.92
C PRO A 244 21.31 27.08 27.72
N SER A 245 20.57 27.12 28.83
CA SER A 245 20.61 28.18 29.82
C SER A 245 21.98 28.20 30.49
N THR A 246 22.88 29.07 30.03
CA THR A 246 24.10 29.42 30.75
C THR A 246 23.74 30.21 32.01
N ALA A 247 23.86 29.56 33.17
CA ALA A 247 23.85 30.23 34.46
C ALA A 247 25.13 31.09 34.61
N PRO A 248 25.05 32.34 35.10
CA PRO A 248 26.23 33.12 35.39
C PRO A 248 26.85 32.68 36.73
N THR A 249 28.15 32.45 36.68
CA THR A 249 29.07 32.35 37.81
C THR A 249 28.94 33.58 38.71
N GLY A 250 28.69 33.37 40.00
CA GLY A 250 28.84 34.38 41.05
C GLY A 250 29.99 33.98 41.96
N GLU A 251 31.10 34.70 41.84
CA GLU A 251 32.28 34.64 42.68
C GLU A 251 32.09 35.52 43.93
N GLU A 252 32.71 35.09 45.04
CA GLU A 252 33.29 35.92 46.12
C GLU A 252 32.40 36.50 47.25
N SER A 253 32.45 35.87 48.42
CA SER A 253 33.06 36.39 49.67
C SER A 253 33.08 35.34 50.78
#